data_AF-A0A8S9EZQ1-F1
#
_entry.id   AF-A0A8S9EZQ1-F1
#
_cell.length_a   1.000
_cell.length_b   1.000
_cell.length_c   1.000
_cell.angle_alpha   90.00
_cell.angle_beta   90.00
_cell.angle_gamma   90.00
#
_symmetry.space_group_name_H-M   'P 1'
#
loop_
_entity.id
_entity.type
_entity.pdbx_description
1 polymer ?
#
loop_
_entity_poly.entity_id
_entity_poly.type
_entity_poly.pdbx_seq_one_letter_code
_entity_poly.pdbx_strand_id
1 'polypeptide(L)'
;PPGALKSIMKKRDGPPRSEAEGSKKSLQFVGVLNGEYESTSSEEEEGDSSSEKASADSSDSEEQGDTETSDEEAGEGEPKPPEGDSRCPLPVWFWWGNAAPHRRCPRALPRFELSPRMREACLIVKTHLGHPGATKSKELASSSLVLQEWFRLSSQKSSIPDTVANHILAFAEVSPALLAHVVNLADGNGNTALHYSVSHSNFHIVRLLLDTGVCNVDHQNKAGYTALMLAALAAVEQEDDMNVVRRLFSMGNVNAKASQAGQTALMLAVSHGRQEMVEALLACGADVNLQDEEGSTALMCACEHGRVETVKLLLAQPTCNISVVDSDGNNAVAIALEAGHSNIAVLLYAHLNS
;
A
#
# COMPACT_ATOMS: atom_id res chain seq x y z
N PRO A 1 34.07 -30.02 -20.84
CA PRO A 1 34.61 -28.88 -21.62
C PRO A 1 34.28 -29.01 -23.12
N PRO A 2 34.23 -27.93 -23.91
CA PRO A 2 34.05 -26.51 -23.59
C PRO A 2 32.90 -25.87 -24.41
N GLY A 3 32.52 -24.65 -24.04
CA GLY A 3 31.59 -23.82 -24.82
C GLY A 3 31.42 -22.43 -24.21
N ALA A 4 32.55 -21.80 -23.85
CA ALA A 4 32.59 -20.45 -23.29
C ALA A 4 32.30 -19.41 -24.39
N LEU A 5 31.25 -18.62 -24.22
CA LEU A 5 30.98 -17.45 -25.06
C LEU A 5 31.70 -16.23 -24.47
N LYS A 6 32.54 -15.64 -25.32
CA LYS A 6 33.52 -14.60 -25.02
C LYS A 6 32.86 -13.22 -25.00
N SER A 7 33.30 -12.42 -24.03
CA SER A 7 33.19 -10.96 -23.97
C SER A 7 33.71 -10.32 -25.26
N ILE A 8 32.94 -9.39 -25.83
CA ILE A 8 33.41 -8.42 -26.83
C ILE A 8 33.04 -7.03 -26.35
N MET A 9 33.97 -6.42 -25.61
CA MET A 9 34.06 -4.97 -25.43
C MET A 9 34.37 -4.32 -26.78
N LYS A 10 33.55 -3.35 -27.20
CA LYS A 10 33.88 -2.45 -28.31
C LYS A 10 34.04 -1.03 -27.77
N LYS A 11 35.30 -0.62 -27.61
CA LYS A 11 35.70 0.74 -27.25
C LYS A 11 35.47 1.63 -28.49
N ARG A 12 34.73 2.73 -28.34
CA ARG A 12 34.58 3.76 -29.37
C ARG A 12 35.31 5.00 -28.89
N ASP A 13 36.46 5.27 -29.49
CA ASP A 13 37.20 6.51 -29.29
C ASP A 13 36.49 7.66 -30.04
N GLY A 14 36.24 8.77 -29.33
CA GLY A 14 35.77 10.05 -29.85
C GLY A 14 36.71 11.18 -29.36
N PRO A 15 36.79 12.32 -30.08
CA PRO A 15 37.89 13.28 -29.93
C PRO A 15 37.73 14.21 -28.70
N PRO A 16 38.81 14.91 -28.27
CA PRO A 16 38.84 15.60 -26.99
C PRO A 16 38.41 17.07 -27.09
N ARG A 17 37.88 17.60 -25.95
CA ARG A 17 37.63 19.01 -25.51
C ARG A 17 36.17 19.16 -25.03
N SER A 18 35.80 19.90 -23.99
CA SER A 18 36.47 20.59 -22.86
C SER A 18 35.35 21.11 -21.94
N GLU A 19 35.56 21.02 -20.63
CA GLU A 19 34.93 21.82 -19.54
C GLU A 19 33.45 21.62 -19.14
N ALA A 20 33.32 21.08 -17.92
CA ALA A 20 32.42 21.42 -16.81
C ALA A 20 30.98 21.89 -17.07
N GLU A 21 30.00 21.03 -16.72
CA GLU A 21 28.78 21.44 -15.99
C GLU A 21 28.06 20.19 -15.43
N GLY A 22 27.54 20.31 -14.20
CA GLY A 22 27.05 19.22 -13.37
C GLY A 22 25.81 18.52 -13.94
N SER A 23 25.89 17.20 -14.08
CA SER A 23 24.76 16.37 -14.51
C SER A 23 23.91 15.98 -13.30
N LYS A 24 22.82 16.72 -13.08
CA LYS A 24 21.69 16.27 -12.26
C LYS A 24 21.10 15.02 -12.93
N LYS A 25 21.18 13.87 -12.24
CA LYS A 25 20.50 12.64 -12.68
C LYS A 25 19.06 12.68 -12.18
N SER A 26 18.16 13.22 -12.99
CA SER A 26 16.73 13.04 -12.80
C SER A 26 16.37 11.57 -13.10
N LEU A 27 15.87 10.85 -12.10
CA LEU A 27 15.26 9.53 -12.28
C LEU A 27 13.90 9.73 -12.96
N GLN A 28 13.87 9.55 -14.29
CA GLN A 28 12.61 9.37 -15.01
C GLN A 28 12.17 7.92 -14.87
N PHE A 29 11.08 7.71 -14.13
CA PHE A 29 10.34 6.47 -14.19
C PHE A 29 9.47 6.49 -15.46
N VAL A 30 9.89 5.71 -16.46
CA VAL A 30 9.08 5.43 -17.64
C VAL A 30 7.95 4.52 -17.18
N GLY A 31 6.78 5.10 -16.92
CA GLY A 31 5.53 4.35 -16.95
C GLY A 31 5.39 3.74 -18.33
N VAL A 32 5.35 2.40 -18.41
CA VAL A 32 4.88 1.71 -19.60
C VAL A 32 3.37 1.93 -19.66
N LEU A 33 2.99 3.11 -20.12
CA LEU A 33 1.68 3.36 -20.68
C LEU A 33 1.74 2.85 -22.12
N ASN A 34 0.93 1.82 -22.37
CA ASN A 34 0.39 1.37 -23.63
C ASN A 34 1.32 1.51 -24.85
N GLY A 35 1.90 0.39 -25.24
CA GLY A 35 2.39 0.24 -26.60
C GLY A 35 1.22 0.43 -27.56
N GLU A 36 1.22 1.58 -28.23
CA GLU A 36 0.78 1.76 -29.61
C GLU A 36 1.34 3.10 -30.10
N TYR A 37 2.23 2.99 -31.09
CA TYR A 37 2.71 4.08 -31.91
C TYR A 37 1.71 4.25 -33.05
N GLU A 38 1.11 5.42 -33.22
CA GLU A 38 0.81 5.96 -34.55
C GLU A 38 0.94 7.47 -34.49
N SER A 39 1.85 7.99 -35.33
CA SER A 39 2.11 9.40 -35.54
C SER A 39 1.17 9.94 -36.62
N THR A 40 0.42 11.01 -36.33
CA THR A 40 0.08 12.10 -37.26
C THR A 40 -0.26 13.33 -36.40
N SER A 41 0.54 14.38 -36.36
CA SER A 41 0.53 15.54 -37.28
C SER A 41 -0.83 16.21 -37.48
N SER A 42 -0.79 17.54 -37.30
CA SER A 42 -1.59 18.61 -37.92
C SER A 42 -2.91 19.05 -37.26
N GLU A 43 -2.86 20.33 -36.88
CA GLU A 43 -3.80 21.41 -37.21
C GLU A 43 -4.83 21.86 -36.16
N GLU A 44 -4.74 23.17 -35.94
CA GLU A 44 -5.68 24.06 -35.27
C GLU A 44 -7.07 23.92 -35.90
N GLU A 45 -8.14 24.04 -35.11
CA GLU A 45 -9.27 24.91 -35.45
C GLU A 45 -10.02 25.31 -34.18
N GLU A 46 -10.17 26.62 -34.06
CA GLU A 46 -11.14 27.35 -33.25
C GLU A 46 -12.56 26.89 -33.59
N GLY A 47 -13.37 26.62 -32.56
CA GLY A 47 -14.74 26.15 -32.70
C GLY A 47 -15.62 26.75 -31.61
N ASP A 48 -15.99 28.01 -31.80
CA ASP A 48 -16.98 28.76 -31.04
C ASP A 48 -18.36 28.08 -31.17
N SER A 49 -19.02 27.79 -30.04
CA SER A 49 -20.45 27.47 -30.04
C SER A 49 -21.12 27.97 -28.77
N SER A 50 -21.94 28.98 -29.00
CA SER A 50 -22.77 29.73 -28.07
C SER A 50 -24.09 29.01 -27.77
N SER A 51 -24.64 29.35 -26.59
CA SER A 51 -26.08 29.35 -26.22
C SER A 51 -26.68 27.98 -25.81
N GLU A 52 -27.55 27.79 -24.81
CA GLU A 52 -28.49 28.61 -24.01
C GLU A 52 -28.69 27.92 -22.62
N LYS A 53 -28.59 28.60 -21.48
CA LYS A 53 -29.68 29.12 -20.61
C LYS A 53 -31.00 28.32 -20.57
N ALA A 54 -31.28 27.65 -19.44
CA ALA A 54 -32.61 27.55 -18.80
C ALA A 54 -32.42 27.11 -17.31
N SER A 55 -32.70 28.00 -16.35
CA SER A 55 -33.86 27.96 -15.43
C SER A 55 -33.73 26.84 -14.37
N ALA A 56 -33.27 27.13 -13.15
CA ALA A 56 -34.05 27.66 -12.02
C ALA A 56 -35.30 26.82 -11.68
N ASP A 57 -35.20 25.98 -10.66
CA ASP A 57 -36.20 25.97 -9.60
C ASP A 57 -35.62 25.40 -8.30
N SER A 58 -35.69 26.21 -7.25
CA SER A 58 -35.37 25.84 -5.87
C SER A 58 -36.66 25.44 -5.17
N SER A 59 -36.69 24.32 -4.48
CA SER A 59 -37.72 24.06 -3.47
C SER A 59 -37.08 23.86 -2.12
N ASP A 60 -37.24 24.94 -1.37
CA ASP A 60 -37.11 25.13 0.06
C ASP A 60 -38.22 24.35 0.79
N SER A 61 -37.88 23.72 1.92
CA SER A 61 -38.83 23.28 2.94
C SER A 61 -38.06 22.95 4.21
N GLU A 62 -37.91 23.97 5.05
CA GLU A 62 -37.72 23.82 6.49
C GLU A 62 -38.93 23.10 7.11
N GLU A 63 -38.69 22.15 8.01
CA GLU A 63 -39.58 21.97 9.16
C GLU A 63 -38.76 21.57 10.38
N GLN A 64 -38.72 22.50 11.34
CA GLN A 64 -38.32 22.29 12.72
C GLN A 64 -39.38 21.44 13.42
N GLY A 65 -38.93 20.56 14.30
CA GLY A 65 -39.78 19.80 15.22
C GLY A 65 -38.96 19.32 16.40
N ASP A 66 -38.76 20.20 17.38
CA ASP A 66 -38.29 19.85 18.71
C ASP A 66 -39.31 18.94 19.41
N THR A 67 -38.88 17.85 20.03
CA THR A 67 -39.47 17.40 21.29
C THR A 67 -38.50 16.52 22.07
N GLU A 68 -38.00 17.07 23.17
CA GLU A 68 -37.41 16.33 24.28
C GLU A 68 -38.46 15.39 24.90
N THR A 69 -38.09 14.13 25.18
CA THR A 69 -38.60 13.42 26.36
C THR A 69 -37.50 12.53 26.92
N SER A 70 -37.36 12.63 28.23
CA SER A 70 -36.38 12.03 29.13
C SER A 70 -36.75 10.62 29.58
N ASP A 71 -35.71 9.87 29.95
CA ASP A 71 -35.61 8.76 30.91
C ASP A 71 -36.49 7.52 30.72
N GLU A 72 -35.85 6.34 30.63
CA GLU A 72 -35.97 5.28 31.65
C GLU A 72 -34.78 4.31 31.56
N GLU A 73 -34.21 4.01 32.73
CA GLU A 73 -33.25 2.94 32.98
C GLU A 73 -33.88 1.55 32.83
N ALA A 74 -33.18 0.63 32.15
CA ALA A 74 -33.36 -0.81 32.35
C ALA A 74 -32.01 -1.51 32.21
N GLY A 75 -31.43 -1.91 33.34
CA GLY A 75 -30.28 -2.80 33.36
C GLY A 75 -30.68 -4.21 32.94
N GLU A 76 -29.99 -4.77 31.95
CA GLU A 76 -29.95 -6.21 31.69
C GLU A 76 -28.53 -6.64 31.31
N GLY A 77 -28.11 -7.76 31.90
CA GLY A 77 -26.72 -8.16 32.06
C GLY A 77 -25.99 -8.65 30.81
N GLU A 78 -24.69 -8.85 31.00
CA GLU A 78 -23.77 -9.46 30.03
C GLU A 78 -24.38 -10.72 29.38
N PRO A 79 -24.44 -10.81 28.05
CA PRO A 79 -24.83 -12.04 27.39
C PRO A 79 -23.65 -13.02 27.44
N LYS A 80 -23.82 -14.10 28.20
CA LYS A 80 -22.98 -15.31 28.14
C LYS A 80 -22.86 -15.79 26.68
N PRO A 81 -21.70 -16.34 26.26
CA PRO A 81 -21.56 -16.86 24.91
C PRO A 81 -22.45 -18.10 24.71
N PRO A 82 -23.16 -18.24 23.58
CA PRO A 82 -23.91 -19.45 23.30
C PRO A 82 -22.95 -20.62 23.06
N GLU A 83 -23.23 -21.73 23.74
CA GLU A 83 -22.54 -23.00 23.58
C GLU A 83 -22.60 -23.49 22.12
N GLY A 84 -21.48 -24.04 21.67
CA GLY A 84 -21.16 -24.24 20.27
C GLY A 84 -22.13 -25.11 19.49
N ASP A 85 -22.59 -24.58 18.35
CA ASP A 85 -23.10 -25.40 17.26
C ASP A 85 -21.93 -25.80 16.34
N SER A 86 -21.57 -27.08 16.41
CA SER A 86 -20.38 -27.68 15.80
C SER A 86 -20.55 -27.95 14.29
N ARG A 87 -21.13 -27.00 13.54
CA ARG A 87 -21.44 -27.15 12.11
C ARG A 87 -21.05 -25.98 11.21
N CYS A 88 -20.18 -25.07 11.66
CA CYS A 88 -19.60 -24.03 10.81
C CYS A 88 -18.20 -24.44 10.35
N PRO A 89 -17.99 -24.83 9.07
CA PRO A 89 -16.68 -25.25 8.57
C PRO A 89 -15.77 -24.07 8.17
N LEU A 90 -16.26 -22.82 8.20
CA LEU A 90 -15.50 -21.63 7.82
C LEU A 90 -15.14 -20.79 9.05
N PRO A 91 -13.93 -20.17 9.08
CA PRO A 91 -13.50 -19.36 10.22
C PRO A 91 -14.44 -18.17 10.50
N VAL A 92 -14.63 -17.86 11.79
CA VAL A 92 -15.57 -16.83 12.30
C VAL A 92 -15.34 -15.44 11.69
N TRP A 93 -14.10 -15.11 11.31
CA TRP A 93 -13.73 -13.83 10.69
C TRP A 93 -14.31 -13.61 9.29
N PHE A 94 -14.78 -14.67 8.61
CA PHE A 94 -15.44 -14.57 7.30
C PHE A 94 -16.84 -13.93 7.37
N TRP A 95 -17.49 -13.96 8.54
CA TRP A 95 -18.87 -13.49 8.71
C TRP A 95 -18.99 -12.09 9.33
N TRP A 96 -17.89 -11.54 9.86
CA TRP A 96 -17.92 -10.28 10.60
C TRP A 96 -17.61 -9.04 9.76
N GLY A 97 -17.37 -9.21 8.45
CA GLY A 97 -16.98 -8.13 7.54
C GLY A 97 -18.11 -7.19 7.08
N ASN A 98 -19.38 -7.47 7.41
CA ASN A 98 -20.52 -6.61 7.06
C ASN A 98 -21.44 -6.42 8.27
N ALA A 99 -21.68 -5.16 8.63
CA ALA A 99 -22.58 -4.76 9.70
C ALA A 99 -24.03 -5.24 9.42
N ALA A 100 -24.45 -6.30 10.10
CA ALA A 100 -25.85 -6.58 10.47
C ALA A 100 -25.91 -7.76 11.47
N PRO A 101 -26.50 -7.62 12.67
CA PRO A 101 -26.45 -8.65 13.71
C PRO A 101 -27.38 -9.85 13.46
N HIS A 102 -28.05 -9.93 12.31
CA HIS A 102 -28.97 -11.02 11.99
C HIS A 102 -28.89 -11.44 10.52
N ARG A 103 -27.85 -12.20 10.14
CA ARG A 103 -27.94 -13.07 8.97
C ARG A 103 -27.49 -14.48 9.33
N ARG A 104 -28.47 -15.39 9.34
CA ARG A 104 -28.28 -16.84 9.36
C ARG A 104 -27.22 -17.26 8.34
N CYS A 105 -26.38 -18.23 8.70
CA CYS A 105 -25.45 -18.90 7.78
C CYS A 105 -26.13 -19.16 6.42
N PRO A 106 -25.66 -18.56 5.33
CA PRO A 106 -26.03 -18.93 3.98
C PRO A 106 -25.79 -20.42 3.76
N ARG A 107 -26.80 -21.03 3.16
CA ARG A 107 -26.88 -22.42 2.75
C ARG A 107 -25.60 -22.86 2.03
N ALA A 108 -25.07 -24.03 2.43
CA ALA A 108 -23.86 -24.69 1.95
C ALA A 108 -23.42 -24.27 0.53
N LEU A 109 -22.45 -23.35 0.47
CA LEU A 109 -21.69 -23.10 -0.76
C LEU A 109 -20.94 -24.40 -1.15
N PRO A 110 -20.76 -24.68 -2.45
CA PRO A 110 -19.93 -25.79 -2.89
C PRO A 110 -18.57 -25.70 -2.20
N ARG A 111 -18.16 -26.75 -1.49
CA ARG A 111 -16.84 -26.77 -0.84
C ARG A 111 -15.81 -26.69 -1.94
N PHE A 112 -15.13 -25.55 -2.04
CA PHE A 112 -14.00 -25.42 -2.92
C PHE A 112 -12.91 -26.39 -2.46
N GLU A 113 -12.44 -27.24 -3.37
CA GLU A 113 -11.35 -28.17 -3.10
C GLU A 113 -10.12 -27.79 -3.93
N LEU A 114 -8.95 -27.78 -3.27
CA LEU A 114 -7.67 -27.63 -3.96
C LEU A 114 -7.49 -28.77 -4.97
N SER A 115 -6.83 -28.48 -6.08
CA SER A 115 -6.44 -29.53 -7.03
C SER A 115 -5.65 -30.63 -6.31
N PRO A 116 -5.80 -31.92 -6.69
CA PRO A 116 -5.11 -33.02 -6.00
C PRO A 116 -3.61 -32.81 -5.89
N ARG A 117 -3.01 -32.23 -6.94
CA ARG A 117 -1.59 -31.88 -7.01
C ARG A 117 -1.21 -30.78 -6.00
N MET A 118 -2.01 -29.72 -5.89
CA MET A 118 -1.78 -28.64 -4.93
C MET A 118 -1.98 -29.13 -3.49
N ARG A 119 -3.01 -29.94 -3.25
CA ARG A 119 -3.28 -30.52 -1.93
C ARG A 119 -2.14 -31.43 -1.45
N GLU A 120 -1.60 -32.31 -2.32
CA GLU A 120 -0.44 -33.13 -1.98
C GLU A 120 0.78 -32.25 -1.63
N ALA A 121 1.05 -31.21 -2.44
CA ALA A 121 2.17 -30.30 -2.19
C ALA A 121 2.02 -29.56 -0.86
N CYS A 122 0.83 -29.05 -0.54
CA CYS A 122 0.50 -28.43 0.74
C CYS A 122 0.73 -29.37 1.94
N LEU A 123 0.34 -30.65 1.81
CA LEU A 123 0.56 -31.64 2.87
C LEU A 123 2.05 -31.93 3.08
N ILE A 124 2.82 -32.03 2.00
CA ILE A 124 4.28 -32.18 2.08
C ILE A 124 4.89 -30.96 2.78
N VAL A 125 4.59 -29.75 2.33
CA VAL A 125 5.07 -28.51 2.96
C VAL A 125 4.73 -28.49 4.45
N LYS A 126 3.47 -28.78 4.82
CA LYS A 126 3.01 -28.85 6.22
C LYS A 126 3.88 -29.78 7.07
N THR A 127 4.23 -30.97 6.57
CA THR A 127 5.04 -31.92 7.35
C THR A 127 6.45 -31.40 7.66
N HIS A 128 6.98 -30.50 6.84
CA HIS A 128 8.35 -29.99 6.94
C HIS A 128 8.46 -28.63 7.65
N LEU A 129 7.37 -27.87 7.82
CA LEU A 129 7.39 -26.54 8.47
C LEU A 129 7.96 -26.51 9.90
N GLY A 130 8.06 -27.66 10.59
CA GLY A 130 8.64 -27.77 11.94
C GLY A 130 9.95 -28.56 12.03
N HIS A 131 10.48 -29.07 10.91
CA HIS A 131 11.66 -29.94 10.89
C HIS A 131 12.62 -29.53 9.74
N PRO A 132 13.49 -28.53 9.95
CA PRO A 132 14.41 -28.01 8.92
C PRO A 132 15.57 -28.95 8.56
N GLY A 133 15.43 -30.26 8.81
CA GLY A 133 16.44 -31.26 8.46
C GLY A 133 16.54 -31.46 6.95
N ALA A 134 17.76 -31.57 6.43
CA ALA A 134 18.15 -31.91 5.05
C ALA A 134 16.99 -31.91 4.02
N THR A 135 16.75 -30.75 3.42
CA THR A 135 15.67 -30.54 2.44
C THR A 135 15.81 -31.52 1.28
N LYS A 136 14.82 -32.40 1.14
CA LYS A 136 14.81 -33.41 0.06
C LYS A 136 14.31 -32.75 -1.23
N SER A 137 14.77 -33.23 -2.39
CA SER A 137 14.36 -32.73 -3.72
C SER A 137 12.82 -32.65 -3.88
N LYS A 138 12.07 -33.61 -3.31
CA LYS A 138 10.59 -33.60 -3.34
C LYS A 138 9.97 -32.41 -2.58
N GLU A 139 10.54 -32.04 -1.44
CA GLU A 139 10.06 -30.91 -0.62
C GLU A 139 10.25 -29.58 -1.37
N LEU A 140 11.45 -29.37 -1.93
CA LEU A 140 11.74 -28.18 -2.74
C LEU A 140 10.79 -28.07 -3.94
N ALA A 141 10.47 -29.18 -4.61
CA ALA A 141 9.51 -29.20 -5.71
C ALA A 141 8.09 -28.84 -5.24
N SER A 142 7.66 -29.35 -4.08
CA SER A 142 6.34 -29.03 -3.50
C SER A 142 6.24 -27.55 -3.08
N SER A 143 7.26 -27.01 -2.41
CA SER A 143 7.29 -25.60 -2.01
C SER A 143 7.29 -24.67 -3.24
N SER A 144 8.08 -25.02 -4.27
CA SER A 144 8.10 -24.26 -5.53
C SER A 144 6.74 -24.27 -6.23
N LEU A 145 6.04 -25.42 -6.24
CA LEU A 145 4.70 -25.50 -6.80
C LEU A 145 3.69 -24.64 -6.03
N VAL A 146 3.72 -24.72 -4.69
CA VAL A 146 2.83 -23.91 -3.84
C VAL A 146 3.07 -22.42 -4.07
N LEU A 147 4.34 -22.01 -4.14
CA LEU A 147 4.73 -20.64 -4.47
C LEU A 147 4.18 -20.21 -5.83
N GLN A 148 4.42 -21.00 -6.88
CA GLN A 148 3.98 -20.67 -8.24
C GLN A 148 2.46 -20.53 -8.34
N GLU A 149 1.70 -21.49 -7.79
CA GLU A 149 0.23 -21.42 -7.81
C GLU A 149 -0.28 -20.24 -6.99
N TRP A 150 0.28 -20.02 -5.79
CA TRP A 150 -0.11 -18.91 -4.92
C TRP A 150 0.10 -17.54 -5.59
N PHE A 151 1.25 -17.30 -6.20
CA PHE A 151 1.50 -16.03 -6.89
C PHE A 151 0.70 -15.90 -8.18
N ARG A 152 0.44 -17.01 -8.89
CA ARG A 152 -0.44 -17.00 -10.07
C ARG A 152 -1.86 -16.56 -9.72
N LEU A 153 -2.37 -16.93 -8.55
CA LEU A 153 -3.75 -16.64 -8.15
C LEU A 153 -3.93 -15.34 -7.35
N SER A 154 -2.94 -14.92 -6.56
CA SER A 154 -3.06 -13.77 -5.64
C SER A 154 -2.37 -12.50 -6.10
N SER A 155 -1.36 -12.61 -6.98
CA SER A 155 -0.41 -11.52 -7.26
C SER A 155 -0.49 -10.95 -8.67
N GLN A 156 -1.47 -11.35 -9.48
CA GLN A 156 -1.72 -10.77 -10.80
C GLN A 156 -2.65 -9.56 -10.70
N LYS A 157 -2.54 -8.60 -11.64
CA LYS A 157 -3.50 -7.50 -11.75
C LYS A 157 -4.94 -8.00 -11.95
N SER A 158 -5.12 -9.08 -12.70
CA SER A 158 -6.40 -9.75 -12.96
C SER A 158 -6.80 -10.81 -11.92
N SER A 159 -6.17 -10.82 -10.73
CA SER A 159 -6.51 -11.78 -9.67
C SER A 159 -7.95 -11.57 -9.20
N ILE A 160 -8.66 -12.68 -8.96
CA ILE A 160 -10.08 -12.65 -8.59
C ILE A 160 -10.19 -12.84 -7.06
N PRO A 161 -10.81 -11.92 -6.31
CA PRO A 161 -10.88 -12.01 -4.85
C PRO A 161 -11.52 -13.32 -4.34
N ASP A 162 -12.60 -13.78 -4.97
CA ASP A 162 -13.29 -15.01 -4.57
C ASP A 162 -12.40 -16.26 -4.71
N THR A 163 -11.56 -16.33 -5.74
CA THR A 163 -10.66 -17.46 -5.92
C THR A 163 -9.55 -17.44 -4.88
N VAL A 164 -9.00 -16.27 -4.56
CA VAL A 164 -8.02 -16.11 -3.48
C VAL A 164 -8.62 -16.50 -2.13
N ALA A 165 -9.83 -16.02 -1.81
CA ALA A 165 -10.54 -16.35 -0.57
C ALA A 165 -10.74 -17.86 -0.42
N ASN A 166 -11.22 -18.52 -1.47
CA ASN A 166 -11.41 -19.96 -1.49
C ASN A 166 -10.10 -20.75 -1.22
N HIS A 167 -8.97 -20.31 -1.78
CA HIS A 167 -7.67 -20.94 -1.53
C HIS A 167 -7.17 -20.67 -0.10
N ILE A 168 -7.33 -19.46 0.43
CA ILE A 168 -7.01 -19.12 1.83
C ILE A 168 -7.77 -20.04 2.79
N LEU A 169 -9.08 -20.23 2.57
CA LEU A 169 -9.91 -21.13 3.37
C LEU A 169 -9.41 -22.57 3.28
N ALA A 170 -9.09 -23.05 2.08
CA ALA A 170 -8.57 -24.41 1.91
C ALA A 170 -7.19 -24.60 2.58
N PHE A 171 -6.31 -23.60 2.58
CA PHE A 171 -5.04 -23.66 3.32
C PHE A 171 -5.27 -23.67 4.83
N ALA A 172 -6.23 -22.88 5.32
CA ALA A 172 -6.62 -22.86 6.73
C ALA A 172 -7.16 -24.22 7.19
N GLU A 173 -7.99 -24.90 6.37
CA GLU A 173 -8.49 -26.24 6.63
C GLU A 173 -7.36 -27.28 6.73
N VAL A 174 -6.30 -27.13 5.94
CA VAL A 174 -5.14 -28.06 5.98
C VAL A 174 -4.32 -27.85 7.25
N SER A 175 -3.96 -26.60 7.58
CA SER A 175 -3.25 -26.24 8.82
C SER A 175 -3.14 -24.72 8.98
N PRO A 176 -3.38 -24.16 10.18
CA PRO A 176 -3.10 -22.75 10.46
C PRO A 176 -1.63 -22.35 10.19
N ALA A 177 -0.68 -23.23 10.50
CA ALA A 177 0.74 -22.98 10.23
C ALA A 177 1.06 -22.95 8.74
N LEU A 178 0.35 -23.75 7.93
CA LEU A 178 0.49 -23.72 6.48
C LEU A 178 -0.07 -22.43 5.91
N LEU A 179 -1.24 -21.98 6.38
CA LEU A 179 -1.81 -20.70 5.98
C LEU A 179 -0.83 -19.55 6.23
N ALA A 180 -0.29 -19.47 7.45
CA ALA A 180 0.69 -18.44 7.82
C ALA A 180 1.95 -18.52 6.95
N HIS A 181 2.41 -19.72 6.59
CA HIS A 181 3.53 -19.87 5.66
C HIS A 181 3.20 -19.38 4.25
N VAL A 182 2.07 -19.81 3.68
CA VAL A 182 1.69 -19.50 2.29
C VAL A 182 1.40 -18.02 2.09
N VAL A 183 0.63 -17.41 3.00
CA VAL A 183 0.28 -15.98 2.94
C VAL A 183 1.53 -15.09 2.95
N ASN A 184 2.57 -15.50 3.69
CA ASN A 184 3.83 -14.78 3.83
C ASN A 184 4.94 -15.28 2.91
N LEU A 185 4.62 -16.13 1.92
CA LEU A 185 5.61 -16.50 0.90
C LEU A 185 6.08 -15.25 0.16
N ALA A 186 7.39 -15.18 -0.04
CA ALA A 186 8.04 -14.15 -0.84
C ALA A 186 8.63 -14.76 -2.11
N ASP A 187 8.47 -14.06 -3.23
CA ASP A 187 9.02 -14.49 -4.52
C ASP A 187 10.53 -14.22 -4.62
N GLY A 188 11.09 -14.42 -5.82
CA GLY A 188 12.50 -14.11 -6.11
C GLY A 188 12.87 -12.63 -5.92
N ASN A 189 11.90 -11.71 -5.87
CA ASN A 189 12.10 -10.28 -5.62
C ASN A 189 11.85 -9.91 -4.15
N GLY A 190 11.50 -10.87 -3.29
CA GLY A 190 11.10 -10.60 -1.91
C GLY A 190 9.69 -10.03 -1.80
N ASN A 191 8.91 -9.98 -2.88
CA ASN A 191 7.54 -9.50 -2.82
C ASN A 191 6.62 -10.61 -2.32
N THR A 192 5.73 -10.26 -1.39
CA THR A 192 4.62 -11.12 -0.97
C THR A 192 3.36 -10.85 -1.79
N ALA A 193 2.32 -11.67 -1.64
CA ALA A 193 1.00 -11.38 -2.23
C ALA A 193 0.44 -10.01 -1.78
N LEU A 194 0.79 -9.57 -0.56
CA LEU A 194 0.39 -8.26 -0.05
C LEU A 194 1.06 -7.11 -0.84
N HIS A 195 2.34 -7.26 -1.21
CA HIS A 195 3.03 -6.24 -2.03
C HIS A 195 2.36 -6.08 -3.40
N TYR A 196 2.06 -7.20 -4.07
CA TYR A 196 1.43 -7.17 -5.40
C TYR A 196 -0.01 -6.67 -5.36
N SER A 197 -0.81 -7.13 -4.39
CA SER A 197 -2.19 -6.68 -4.26
C SER A 197 -2.29 -5.17 -4.00
N VAL A 198 -1.43 -4.62 -3.13
CA VAL A 198 -1.33 -3.17 -2.93
C VAL A 198 -0.85 -2.44 -4.19
N SER A 199 0.21 -2.93 -4.84
CA SER A 199 0.77 -2.30 -6.04
C SER A 199 -0.22 -2.26 -7.22
N HIS A 200 -1.15 -3.22 -7.27
CA HIS A 200 -2.20 -3.28 -8.29
C HIS A 200 -3.50 -2.60 -7.87
N SER A 201 -3.55 -1.96 -6.70
CA SER A 201 -4.77 -1.39 -6.11
C SER A 201 -5.91 -2.41 -5.97
N ASN A 202 -5.58 -3.69 -5.77
CA ASN A 202 -6.54 -4.77 -5.56
C ASN A 202 -6.90 -4.87 -4.07
N PHE A 203 -7.54 -3.83 -3.53
CA PHE A 203 -7.81 -3.68 -2.10
C PHE A 203 -8.75 -4.76 -1.52
N HIS A 204 -9.57 -5.40 -2.36
CA HIS A 204 -10.34 -6.58 -1.96
C HIS A 204 -9.43 -7.75 -1.54
N ILE A 205 -8.35 -7.99 -2.27
CA ILE A 205 -7.36 -9.02 -1.92
C ILE A 205 -6.55 -8.58 -0.71
N VAL A 206 -6.17 -7.30 -0.63
CA VAL A 206 -5.48 -6.75 0.55
C VAL A 206 -6.33 -7.00 1.81
N ARG A 207 -7.62 -6.69 1.77
CA ARG A 207 -8.57 -6.94 2.85
C ARG A 207 -8.62 -8.42 3.23
N LEU A 208 -8.77 -9.32 2.25
CA LEU A 208 -8.78 -10.78 2.49
C LEU A 208 -7.50 -11.27 3.16
N LEU A 209 -6.34 -10.76 2.73
CA LEU A 209 -5.04 -11.10 3.31
C LEU A 209 -4.94 -10.59 4.76
N LEU A 210 -5.30 -9.33 5.02
CA LEU A 210 -5.29 -8.77 6.38
C LEU A 210 -6.29 -9.46 7.31
N ASP A 211 -7.46 -9.86 6.79
CA ASP A 211 -8.49 -10.60 7.52
C ASP A 211 -7.98 -11.96 8.03
N THR A 212 -6.97 -12.55 7.40
CA THR A 212 -6.35 -13.79 7.88
C THR A 212 -5.70 -13.66 9.27
N GLY A 213 -5.32 -12.45 9.67
CA GLY A 213 -4.61 -12.19 10.93
C GLY A 213 -3.19 -12.76 11.00
N VAL A 214 -2.67 -13.36 9.92
CA VAL A 214 -1.33 -13.97 9.88
C VAL A 214 -0.34 -13.23 8.98
N CYS A 215 -0.77 -12.16 8.30
CA CYS A 215 0.10 -11.37 7.42
C CYS A 215 1.23 -10.68 8.19
N ASN A 216 2.46 -10.86 7.72
CA ASN A 216 3.59 -10.03 8.09
C ASN A 216 3.60 -8.78 7.19
N VAL A 217 2.97 -7.71 7.66
CA VAL A 217 2.82 -6.44 6.93
C VAL A 217 4.12 -5.64 6.83
N ASP A 218 5.07 -5.89 7.74
CA ASP A 218 6.36 -5.18 7.81
C ASP A 218 7.48 -5.89 7.02
N HIS A 219 7.16 -6.97 6.29
CA HIS A 219 8.12 -7.62 5.43
C HIS A 219 8.59 -6.65 4.34
N GLN A 220 9.91 -6.44 4.24
CA GLN A 220 10.52 -5.67 3.16
C GLN A 220 10.89 -6.58 1.99
N ASN A 221 10.55 -6.14 0.78
CA ASN A 221 11.05 -6.77 -0.44
C ASN A 221 12.55 -6.49 -0.67
N LYS A 222 13.15 -7.05 -1.73
CA LYS A 222 14.57 -6.82 -2.04
C LYS A 222 14.91 -5.37 -2.39
N ALA A 223 13.93 -4.58 -2.81
CA ALA A 223 14.10 -3.14 -3.02
C ALA A 223 14.03 -2.34 -1.71
N GLY A 224 13.75 -3.00 -0.58
CA GLY A 224 13.72 -2.39 0.75
C GLY A 224 12.37 -1.81 1.16
N TYR A 225 11.31 -2.01 0.38
CA TYR A 225 9.99 -1.45 0.65
C TYR A 225 9.08 -2.48 1.30
N THR A 226 8.28 -2.03 2.27
CA THR A 226 7.14 -2.80 2.81
C THR A 226 5.89 -2.60 1.96
N ALA A 227 4.88 -3.44 2.13
CA ALA A 227 3.59 -3.23 1.49
C ALA A 227 2.94 -1.90 1.92
N LEU A 228 3.18 -1.46 3.16
CA LEU A 228 2.74 -0.17 3.69
C LEU A 228 3.34 1.00 2.88
N MET A 229 4.65 0.95 2.59
CA MET A 229 5.31 1.96 1.76
C MET A 229 4.77 1.99 0.33
N LEU A 230 4.44 0.84 -0.25
CA LEU A 230 3.79 0.79 -1.57
C LEU A 230 2.38 1.38 -1.54
N ALA A 231 1.63 1.18 -0.45
CA ALA A 231 0.29 1.75 -0.29
C ALA A 231 0.32 3.28 -0.25
N ALA A 232 1.36 3.88 0.36
CA ALA A 232 1.56 5.33 0.36
C ALA A 232 1.73 5.95 -1.05
N LEU A 233 2.06 5.14 -2.06
CA LEU A 233 2.21 5.55 -3.45
C LEU A 233 0.97 5.21 -4.32
N ALA A 234 0.10 4.33 -3.82
CA ALA A 234 -1.05 3.82 -4.56
C ALA A 234 -2.07 4.93 -4.83
N ALA A 235 -2.79 4.79 -5.95
CA ALA A 235 -3.98 5.59 -6.22
C ALA A 235 -5.17 4.87 -5.59
N VAL A 236 -5.91 5.61 -4.76
CA VAL A 236 -7.14 5.17 -4.10
C VAL A 236 -8.25 6.10 -4.56
N GLU A 237 -9.30 5.55 -5.15
CA GLU A 237 -10.43 6.33 -5.68
C GLU A 237 -11.67 6.21 -4.79
N GLN A 238 -11.78 5.11 -4.03
CA GLN A 238 -12.96 4.79 -3.22
C GLN A 238 -12.63 4.88 -1.73
N GLU A 239 -13.57 5.39 -0.94
CA GLU A 239 -13.41 5.48 0.52
C GLU A 239 -13.27 4.09 1.17
N ASP A 240 -13.95 3.08 0.64
CA ASP A 240 -13.83 1.70 1.12
C ASP A 240 -12.39 1.16 0.95
N ASP A 241 -11.74 1.50 -0.16
CA ASP A 241 -10.34 1.15 -0.40
C ASP A 241 -9.40 1.92 0.55
N MET A 242 -9.72 3.19 0.82
CA MET A 242 -9.00 4.01 1.81
C MET A 242 -9.10 3.41 3.22
N ASN A 243 -10.26 2.87 3.60
CA ASN A 243 -10.44 2.17 4.87
C ASN A 243 -9.53 0.93 4.98
N VAL A 244 -9.33 0.21 3.87
CA VAL A 244 -8.38 -0.92 3.82
C VAL A 244 -6.94 -0.42 3.99
N VAL A 245 -6.57 0.71 3.37
CA VAL A 245 -5.25 1.32 3.53
C VAL A 245 -5.01 1.78 4.97
N ARG A 246 -5.96 2.48 5.58
CA ARG A 246 -5.89 2.90 7.00
C ARG A 246 -5.71 1.69 7.93
N ARG A 247 -6.37 0.57 7.62
CA ARG A 247 -6.17 -0.68 8.36
C ARG A 247 -4.79 -1.27 8.16
N LEU A 248 -4.25 -1.25 6.94
CA LEU A 248 -2.86 -1.67 6.70
C LEU A 248 -1.89 -0.81 7.53
N PHE A 249 -2.14 0.50 7.61
CA PHE A 249 -1.32 1.44 8.39
C PHE A 249 -1.41 1.18 9.88
N SER A 250 -2.60 0.88 10.42
CA SER A 250 -2.76 0.60 11.85
C SER A 250 -2.19 -0.76 12.28
N MET A 251 -2.04 -1.71 11.36
CA MET A 251 -1.46 -3.02 11.64
C MET A 251 0.06 -3.07 11.49
N GLY A 252 0.65 -2.14 10.72
CA GLY A 252 2.08 -2.12 10.42
C GLY A 252 2.84 -0.99 11.10
N ASN A 253 4.16 -1.01 10.95
CA ASN A 253 5.01 0.07 11.41
C ASN A 253 5.08 1.20 10.37
N VAL A 254 4.24 2.23 10.54
CA VAL A 254 4.23 3.45 9.69
C VAL A 254 5.56 4.21 9.67
N ASN A 255 6.42 3.98 10.68
CA ASN A 255 7.71 4.63 10.87
C ASN A 255 8.89 3.75 10.41
N ALA A 256 8.63 2.63 9.74
CA ALA A 256 9.68 1.83 9.12
C ALA A 256 10.44 2.66 8.07
N LYS A 257 11.77 2.51 8.05
CA LYS A 257 12.64 3.09 7.03
C LYS A 257 12.93 2.06 5.94
N ALA A 258 12.82 2.47 4.69
CA ALA A 258 13.13 1.60 3.56
C ALA A 258 14.62 1.23 3.59
N SER A 259 14.98 -0.01 3.24
CA SER A 259 16.39 -0.41 3.21
C SER A 259 17.23 0.38 2.20
N GLN A 260 16.59 0.99 1.19
CA GLN A 260 17.24 1.88 0.24
C GLN A 260 16.87 3.32 0.59
N ALA A 261 17.88 4.19 0.72
CA ALA A 261 17.76 5.61 1.07
C ALA A 261 17.09 5.93 2.42
N GLY A 262 16.57 4.95 3.18
CA GLY A 262 16.03 5.19 4.51
C GLY A 262 14.69 5.91 4.53
N GLN A 263 14.01 6.04 3.38
CA GLN A 263 12.78 6.81 3.28
C GLN A 263 11.64 6.14 4.05
N THR A 264 10.79 6.95 4.69
CA THR A 264 9.56 6.50 5.35
C THR A 264 8.38 6.54 4.39
N ALA A 265 7.28 5.86 4.73
CA ALA A 265 6.04 5.94 3.97
C ALA A 265 5.51 7.39 3.86
N LEU A 266 5.69 8.19 4.92
CA LEU A 266 5.30 9.59 4.95
C LEU A 266 6.09 10.40 3.91
N MET A 267 7.42 10.23 3.83
CA MET A 267 8.24 10.90 2.82
C MET A 267 7.81 10.53 1.41
N LEU A 268 7.55 9.24 1.15
CA LEU A 268 7.08 8.76 -0.15
C LEU A 268 5.74 9.40 -0.54
N ALA A 269 4.75 9.42 0.36
CA ALA A 269 3.45 10.05 0.12
C ALA A 269 3.59 11.55 -0.17
N VAL A 270 4.41 12.24 0.63
CA VAL A 270 4.69 13.66 0.48
C VAL A 270 5.32 13.92 -0.88
N SER A 271 6.45 13.29 -1.23
CA SER A 271 7.15 13.53 -2.50
C SER A 271 6.26 13.29 -3.73
N HIS A 272 5.30 12.36 -3.64
CA HIS A 272 4.47 11.97 -4.78
C HIS A 272 3.17 12.74 -5.00
N GLY A 273 2.58 13.42 -4.02
CA GLY A 273 1.24 13.99 -4.28
C GLY A 273 0.20 13.76 -3.23
N ARG A 274 0.43 12.77 -2.40
CA ARG A 274 -0.66 11.93 -1.93
C ARG A 274 -1.22 12.48 -0.63
N GLN A 275 -1.88 13.64 -0.72
CA GLN A 275 -2.39 14.38 0.44
C GLN A 275 -3.24 13.50 1.36
N GLU A 276 -4.16 12.70 0.82
CA GLU A 276 -4.97 11.75 1.58
C GLU A 276 -4.12 10.68 2.30
N MET A 277 -3.04 10.20 1.66
CA MET A 277 -2.11 9.26 2.29
C MET A 277 -1.31 9.92 3.41
N VAL A 278 -0.90 11.18 3.23
CA VAL A 278 -0.21 11.95 4.28
C VAL A 278 -1.12 12.07 5.50
N GLU A 279 -2.38 12.47 5.32
CA GLU A 279 -3.36 12.57 6.40
C GLU A 279 -3.60 11.24 7.10
N ALA A 280 -3.77 10.15 6.34
CA ALA A 280 -3.95 8.82 6.89
C ALA A 280 -2.71 8.33 7.68
N LEU A 281 -1.50 8.56 7.17
CA LEU A 281 -0.26 8.18 7.85
C LEU A 281 -0.07 8.96 9.15
N LEU A 282 -0.34 10.27 9.15
CA LEU A 282 -0.29 11.10 10.36
C LEU A 282 -1.32 10.65 11.40
N ALA A 283 -2.55 10.35 10.97
CA ALA A 283 -3.60 9.81 11.85
C ALA A 283 -3.21 8.46 12.46
N CYS A 284 -2.34 7.68 11.79
CA CYS A 284 -1.78 6.43 12.29
C CYS A 284 -0.45 6.60 13.06
N GLY A 285 -0.04 7.82 13.38
CA GLY A 285 1.14 8.08 14.22
C GLY A 285 2.48 8.10 13.47
N ALA A 286 2.47 8.46 12.19
CA ALA A 286 3.72 8.71 11.47
C ALA A 286 4.50 9.87 12.10
N ASP A 287 5.78 9.64 12.41
CA ASP A 287 6.68 10.64 12.97
C ASP A 287 7.23 11.54 11.86
N VAL A 288 6.85 12.81 11.92
CA VAL A 288 7.22 13.84 10.94
C VAL A 288 8.70 14.21 10.95
N ASN A 289 9.43 13.87 12.02
CA ASN A 289 10.83 14.28 12.21
C ASN A 289 11.84 13.19 11.82
N LEU A 290 11.38 12.00 11.42
CA LEU A 290 12.30 10.97 10.96
C LEU A 290 13.11 11.48 9.78
N GLN A 291 14.38 11.14 9.79
CA GLN A 291 15.34 11.48 8.74
C GLN A 291 15.68 10.24 7.92
N ASP A 292 15.72 10.40 6.60
CA ASP A 292 16.23 9.40 5.69
C ASP A 292 17.78 9.35 5.74
N GLU A 293 18.44 8.59 4.87
CA GLU A 293 19.90 8.45 4.90
C GLU A 293 20.64 9.73 4.47
N GLU A 294 19.97 10.66 3.79
CA GLU A 294 20.51 11.97 3.43
C GLU A 294 20.19 13.03 4.50
N GLY A 295 19.48 12.66 5.56
CA GLY A 295 19.05 13.58 6.61
C GLY A 295 17.75 14.32 6.27
N SER A 296 17.09 13.99 5.17
CA SER A 296 15.87 14.66 4.75
C SER A 296 14.68 14.22 5.60
N THR A 297 13.83 15.17 5.99
CA THR A 297 12.55 14.93 6.68
C THR A 297 11.36 15.03 5.73
N ALA A 298 10.18 14.56 6.13
CA ALA A 298 8.96 14.75 5.36
C ALA A 298 8.64 16.23 5.08
N LEU A 299 8.94 17.12 6.03
CA LEU A 299 8.76 18.57 5.85
C LEU A 299 9.69 19.12 4.76
N MET A 300 10.94 18.68 4.73
CA MET A 300 11.90 19.06 3.69
C MET A 300 11.43 18.60 2.30
N CYS A 301 10.95 17.36 2.17
CA CYS A 301 10.37 16.87 0.91
C CYS A 301 9.16 17.72 0.46
N ALA A 302 8.30 18.13 1.40
CA ALA A 302 7.15 18.98 1.10
C ALA A 302 7.58 20.38 0.61
N CYS A 303 8.65 20.92 1.19
CA CYS A 303 9.24 22.20 0.81
C CYS A 303 9.88 22.16 -0.58
N GLU A 304 10.68 21.14 -0.86
CA GLU A 304 11.32 20.94 -2.16
C GLU A 304 10.29 20.90 -3.31
N HIS A 305 9.18 20.19 -3.07
CA HIS A 305 8.13 19.98 -4.08
C HIS A 305 7.05 21.08 -4.10
N GLY A 306 7.16 22.13 -3.28
CA GLY A 306 6.21 23.24 -3.30
C GLY A 306 4.81 22.92 -2.76
N ARG A 307 4.69 21.96 -1.84
CA ARG A 307 3.41 21.39 -1.41
C ARG A 307 2.83 22.15 -0.22
N VAL A 308 2.28 23.32 -0.49
CA VAL A 308 1.80 24.28 0.54
C VAL A 308 0.85 23.65 1.56
N GLU A 309 -0.18 22.91 1.12
CA GLU A 309 -1.16 22.30 2.03
C GLU A 309 -0.54 21.18 2.87
N THR A 310 0.34 20.38 2.29
CA THR A 310 1.11 19.35 3.02
C THR A 310 2.03 19.98 4.06
N VAL A 311 2.69 21.11 3.75
CA VAL A 311 3.51 21.85 4.72
C VAL A 311 2.66 22.31 5.90
N LYS A 312 1.51 22.95 5.66
CA LYS A 312 0.59 23.37 6.74
C LYS A 312 0.18 22.19 7.62
N LEU A 313 -0.18 21.07 7.00
CA LEU A 313 -0.60 19.84 7.68
C LEU A 313 0.51 19.28 8.58
N LEU A 314 1.76 19.24 8.10
CA LEU A 314 2.92 18.77 8.86
C LEU A 314 3.24 19.72 10.02
N LEU A 315 3.19 21.03 9.80
CA LEU A 315 3.44 22.05 10.84
C LEU A 315 2.36 22.05 11.93
N ALA A 316 1.12 21.70 11.59
CA ALA A 316 0.05 21.53 12.56
C ALA A 316 0.29 20.34 13.51
N GLN A 317 1.24 19.43 13.21
CA GLN A 317 1.60 18.35 14.12
C GLN A 317 2.40 18.92 15.31
N PRO A 318 2.00 18.65 16.56
CA PRO A 318 2.61 19.25 17.74
C PRO A 318 4.08 18.85 17.95
N THR A 319 4.50 17.74 17.34
CA THR A 319 5.87 17.23 17.42
C THR A 319 6.76 17.78 16.31
N CYS A 320 6.23 18.55 15.34
CA CYS A 320 7.00 18.98 14.17
C CYS A 320 8.17 19.89 14.56
N ASN A 321 9.39 19.47 14.20
CA ASN A 321 10.61 20.21 14.43
C ASN A 321 11.16 20.79 13.12
N ILE A 322 10.99 22.10 12.96
CA ILE A 322 11.42 22.85 11.76
C ILE A 322 12.95 23.05 11.76
N SER A 323 13.63 22.90 12.90
CA SER A 323 15.07 23.15 13.04
C SER A 323 15.95 21.98 12.61
N VAL A 324 15.35 20.85 12.21
CA VAL A 324 16.11 19.70 11.70
C VAL A 324 16.86 20.12 10.42
N VAL A 325 18.09 19.64 10.28
CA VAL A 325 18.94 19.89 9.12
C VAL A 325 19.32 18.57 8.46
N ASP A 326 19.42 18.59 7.13
CA ASP A 326 19.93 17.47 6.34
C ASP A 326 21.46 17.32 6.47
N SER A 327 22.04 16.38 5.72
CA SER A 327 23.49 16.12 5.73
C SER A 327 24.33 17.27 5.20
N ASP A 328 23.75 18.16 4.38
CA ASP A 328 24.41 19.35 3.85
C ASP A 328 24.24 20.57 4.79
N GLY A 329 23.48 20.41 5.88
CA GLY A 329 23.21 21.45 6.86
C GLY A 329 22.02 22.34 6.50
N ASN A 330 21.23 21.97 5.49
CA ASN A 330 20.05 22.72 5.08
C ASN A 330 18.84 22.33 5.93
N ASN A 331 18.12 23.33 6.42
CA ASN A 331 16.81 23.12 7.05
C ASN A 331 15.68 23.26 6.02
N ALA A 332 14.44 23.00 6.43
CA ALA A 332 13.27 23.10 5.56
C ALA A 332 13.09 24.49 4.92
N VAL A 333 13.49 25.56 5.63
CA VAL A 333 13.44 26.95 5.11
C VAL A 333 14.44 27.16 3.98
N ALA A 334 15.68 26.70 4.16
CA ALA A 334 16.72 26.77 3.14
C ALA A 334 16.28 26.02 1.87
N ILE A 335 15.76 24.80 2.02
CA ILE A 335 15.26 23.98 0.91
C ILE A 335 14.11 24.67 0.17
N ALA A 336 13.15 25.27 0.89
CA ALA A 336 12.05 26.02 0.27
C ALA A 336 12.55 27.20 -0.58
N LEU A 337 13.58 27.92 -0.10
CA LEU A 337 14.17 29.06 -0.81
C LEU A 337 14.97 28.60 -2.05
N GLU A 338 15.78 27.54 -1.92
CA GLU A 338 16.56 26.98 -3.02
C GLU A 338 15.67 26.43 -4.14
N ALA A 339 14.53 25.83 -3.79
CA ALA A 339 13.53 25.36 -4.73
C ALA A 339 12.63 26.48 -5.31
N GLY A 340 12.77 27.72 -4.83
CA GLY A 340 12.02 28.89 -5.32
C GLY A 340 10.62 29.08 -4.70
N HIS A 341 10.26 28.29 -3.69
CA HIS A 341 8.94 28.33 -3.03
C HIS A 341 8.90 29.36 -1.90
N SER A 342 9.00 30.63 -2.29
CA SER A 342 9.11 31.77 -1.35
C SER A 342 7.92 31.88 -0.39
N ASN A 343 6.72 31.53 -0.83
CA ASN A 343 5.51 31.49 0.00
C ASN A 343 5.62 30.46 1.14
N ILE A 344 6.21 29.29 0.88
CA ILE A 344 6.45 28.25 1.88
C ILE A 344 7.52 28.71 2.88
N ALA A 345 8.59 29.32 2.39
CA ALA A 345 9.63 29.87 3.27
C ALA A 345 9.07 30.90 4.26
N VAL A 346 8.21 31.81 3.79
CA VAL A 346 7.52 32.79 4.66
C VAL A 346 6.64 32.09 5.69
N LEU A 347 5.91 31.05 5.29
CA LEU A 347 5.06 30.27 6.20
C LEU A 347 5.89 29.62 7.31
N LEU A 348 7.01 28.99 6.98
CA LEU A 348 7.92 28.39 7.94
C LEU A 348 8.56 29.43 8.87
N TYR A 349 8.97 30.59 8.34
CA TYR A 349 9.49 31.68 9.16
C TYR A 349 8.46 32.23 10.15
N ALA A 350 7.19 32.33 9.76
CA ALA A 350 6.13 32.76 10.66
C ALA A 350 5.96 31.75 11.81
N HIS A 351 6.00 30.45 11.52
CA HIS A 351 5.86 29.38 12.50
C HIS A 351 7.10 29.22 13.42
N LEU A 352 8.28 29.61 12.97
CA LEU A 352 9.49 29.63 13.81
C LEU A 352 9.48 30.76 14.86
N ASN A 353 8.74 31.84 14.58
CA ASN A 353 8.71 33.05 15.41
C ASN A 353 7.42 33.23 16.23
N SER A 354 6.49 32.27 16.14
CA SER A 354 5.22 32.24 16.89
C SER A 354 5.35 31.47 18.20
#